data_AF-A0A0M1P8E2-F1
#
_entry.id   AF-A0A0M1P8E2-F1
#
_cell.length_a   1.000
_cell.length_b   1.000
_cell.length_c   1.000
_cell.angle_alpha   90.00
_cell.angle_beta   90.00
_cell.angle_gamma   90.00
#
_symmetry.space_group_name_H-M   'P 1'
#
loop_
_entity.id
_entity.type
_entity.pdbx_description
1 polymer ?
#
loop_
_entity_poly.entity_id
_entity_poly.type
_entity_poly.pdbx_seq_one_letter_code
_entity_poly.pdbx_strand_id
1 'polypeptide(L)'
;MENEIVLNEEKVYRKIGGGLFVVPVLFLLLPIYFLAQFKRDILPNVKALGLYLQMNPAMILVAIFEVVSIITLFYLLISSIIFFFKKKVEFQKVMVSLLGFYSLFLIVDYFLCNLFANYATPEIAETFNAPYRKVIYRSLIISAILIPYLLVSKRVKGTFIK
;
A
#
# COMPACT_ATOMS: atom_id res chain seq x y z
N MET A 1 -30.58 -27.39 4.67
CA MET A 1 -30.39 -26.32 3.68
C MET A 1 -29.07 -25.58 3.86
N GLU A 2 -28.77 -25.01 5.03
CA GLU A 2 -27.52 -24.25 5.25
C GLU A 2 -26.24 -25.09 5.04
N ASN A 3 -26.21 -26.33 5.56
CA ASN A 3 -25.09 -27.26 5.35
C ASN A 3 -24.90 -27.74 3.90
N GLU A 4 -25.95 -27.77 3.08
CA GLU A 4 -25.82 -28.15 1.65
C GLU A 4 -25.26 -27.01 0.81
N ILE A 5 -25.57 -25.76 1.17
CA ILE A 5 -25.01 -24.57 0.51
C ILE A 5 -23.50 -24.50 0.76
N VAL A 6 -23.06 -24.71 2.01
CA VAL A 6 -21.64 -24.71 2.38
C VAL A 6 -20.85 -25.81 1.66
N LEU A 7 -21.39 -27.03 1.61
CA LEU A 7 -20.76 -28.16 0.91
C LEU A 7 -20.69 -27.97 -0.62
N ASN A 8 -21.65 -27.26 -1.21
CA ASN A 8 -21.65 -26.95 -2.64
C ASN A 8 -20.64 -25.85 -2.96
N GLU A 9 -20.51 -24.83 -2.11
CA GLU A 9 -19.48 -23.80 -2.24
C GLU A 9 -18.06 -24.41 -2.18
N GLU A 10 -17.77 -25.28 -1.21
CA GLU A 10 -16.46 -25.96 -1.10
C GLU A 10 -16.09 -26.75 -2.37
N LYS A 11 -17.06 -27.43 -3.00
CA LYS A 11 -16.82 -28.19 -4.24
C LYS A 11 -16.56 -27.30 -5.45
N VAL A 12 -17.16 -26.11 -5.52
CA VAL A 12 -16.92 -25.13 -6.59
C VAL A 12 -15.48 -24.57 -6.52
N TYR A 13 -14.93 -24.39 -5.32
CA TYR A 13 -13.56 -23.89 -5.15
C TYR A 13 -12.46 -24.91 -5.51
N ARG A 14 -12.73 -26.21 -5.44
CA ARG A 14 -11.75 -27.27 -5.79
C ARG A 14 -11.32 -27.31 -7.26
N LYS A 15 -12.09 -26.70 -8.19
CA LYS A 15 -11.85 -26.81 -9.64
C LYS A 15 -11.10 -25.64 -10.29
N ILE A 16 -10.64 -24.64 -9.53
CA ILE A 16 -9.96 -23.47 -10.10
C ILE A 16 -8.45 -23.77 -10.22
N GLY A 17 -8.10 -24.57 -11.22
CA GLY A 17 -6.74 -25.03 -11.50
C GLY A 17 -5.78 -23.97 -12.06
N GLY A 18 -4.49 -24.22 -11.84
CA GLY A 18 -3.38 -23.87 -12.73
C GLY A 18 -2.86 -22.43 -12.73
N GLY A 19 -3.73 -21.42 -12.86
CA GLY A 19 -3.33 -20.00 -12.91
C GLY A 19 -2.99 -19.39 -11.54
N LEU A 20 -3.06 -20.21 -10.49
CA LEU A 20 -3.12 -19.83 -9.07
C LEU A 20 -1.80 -19.32 -8.48
N PHE A 21 -0.66 -19.46 -9.18
CA PHE A 21 0.63 -18.98 -8.66
C PHE A 21 0.90 -17.52 -8.99
N VAL A 22 0.35 -16.97 -10.06
CA VAL A 22 0.70 -15.60 -10.51
C VAL A 22 0.24 -14.56 -9.51
N VAL A 23 -0.99 -14.69 -9.00
CA VAL A 23 -1.57 -13.75 -8.03
C VAL A 23 -0.81 -13.73 -6.71
N PRO A 24 -0.56 -14.86 -6.02
CA PRO A 24 0.24 -14.87 -4.81
C PRO A 24 1.72 -14.52 -5.04
N VAL A 25 2.30 -14.85 -6.20
CA VAL A 25 3.65 -14.36 -6.56
C VAL A 25 3.64 -12.85 -6.73
N LEU A 26 2.63 -12.26 -7.37
CA LEU A 26 2.47 -10.81 -7.48
C LEU A 26 2.33 -10.17 -6.08
N PHE A 27 1.56 -10.79 -5.18
CA PHE A 27 1.42 -10.35 -3.80
C PHE A 27 2.68 -10.55 -2.95
N LEU A 28 3.56 -11.49 -3.30
CA LEU A 28 4.89 -11.62 -2.69
C LEU A 28 5.89 -10.59 -3.23
N LEU A 29 5.75 -10.21 -4.49
CA LEU A 29 6.59 -9.19 -5.13
C LEU A 29 6.21 -7.76 -4.69
N LEU A 30 4.94 -7.51 -4.34
CA LEU A 30 4.50 -6.20 -3.84
C LEU A 30 5.28 -5.74 -2.60
N PRO A 31 5.43 -6.55 -1.53
CA PRO A 31 6.28 -6.20 -0.38
C PRO A 31 7.73 -5.93 -0.74
N ILE A 32 8.30 -6.71 -1.66
CA ILE A 32 9.69 -6.54 -2.11
C ILE A 32 9.82 -5.20 -2.85
N TYR A 33 8.85 -4.88 -3.71
CA TYR A 33 8.78 -3.60 -4.41
C TYR A 33 8.66 -2.43 -3.42
N PHE A 34 7.77 -2.53 -2.43
CA PHE A 34 7.61 -1.54 -1.38
C PHE A 34 8.90 -1.33 -0.56
N LEU A 35 9.61 -2.41 -0.21
CA LEU A 35 10.90 -2.33 0.49
C LEU A 35 11.99 -1.66 -0.36
N ALA A 36 12.05 -1.95 -1.66
CA ALA A 36 12.99 -1.31 -2.57
C ALA A 36 12.70 0.19 -2.71
N GLN A 37 11.42 0.55 -2.76
CA GLN A 37 10.95 1.93 -2.82
C GLN A 37 11.27 2.67 -1.51
N PHE A 38 11.06 2.01 -0.35
CA PHE A 38 11.44 2.52 0.96
C PHE A 38 12.92 2.91 1.04
N LYS A 39 13.82 2.03 0.57
CA LYS A 39 15.26 2.33 0.57
C LYS A 39 15.61 3.52 -0.32
N ARG A 40 14.95 3.64 -1.47
CA ARG A 40 15.27 4.67 -2.48
C ARG A 40 14.73 6.03 -2.09
N ASP A 41 13.50 6.07 -1.61
CA ASP A 41 12.76 7.33 -1.50
C ASP A 41 12.73 7.82 -0.05
N ILE A 42 12.64 6.91 0.94
CA ILE A 42 12.43 7.28 2.35
C ILE A 42 13.75 7.41 3.12
N LEU A 43 14.68 6.47 2.94
CA LEU A 43 15.94 6.49 3.70
C LEU A 43 16.79 7.76 3.50
N PRO A 44 16.86 8.36 2.30
CA PRO A 44 17.54 9.65 2.11
C PRO A 44 16.81 10.81 2.79
N ASN A 45 15.48 10.82 2.77
CA ASN A 45 14.66 11.88 3.37
C ASN A 45 14.78 11.90 4.90
N VAL A 46 14.89 10.73 5.54
CA VAL A 46 15.15 10.64 6.99
C VAL A 46 16.49 11.28 7.37
N LYS A 47 17.51 11.19 6.51
CA LYS A 47 18.80 11.87 6.75
C LYS A 47 18.71 13.37 6.52
N ALA A 48 17.90 13.80 5.55
CA ALA A 48 17.64 15.20 5.25
C ALA A 48 16.69 15.88 6.25
N LEU A 49 15.97 15.11 7.07
CA LEU A 49 15.04 15.59 8.10
C LEU A 49 15.67 16.66 9.01
N GLY A 50 16.91 16.45 9.44
CA GLY A 50 17.63 17.39 10.30
C GLY A 50 17.82 18.78 9.67
N LEU A 51 17.95 18.85 8.34
CA LEU A 51 18.05 20.11 7.60
C LEU A 51 16.68 20.79 7.47
N TYR A 52 15.63 20.04 7.16
CA TYR A 52 14.27 20.60 7.01
C TYR A 52 13.73 21.17 8.33
N LEU A 53 14.06 20.54 9.45
CA LEU A 53 13.68 20.98 10.79
C LEU A 53 14.31 22.32 11.20
N GLN A 54 15.50 22.63 10.68
CA GLN A 54 16.17 23.91 10.93
C GLN A 54 15.60 25.06 10.09
N MET A 55 14.98 24.75 8.95
CA MET A 55 14.49 25.75 8.00
C MET A 55 13.05 26.19 8.27
N ASN A 56 12.18 25.28 8.73
CA ASN A 56 10.78 25.59 9.04
C ASN A 56 10.24 24.67 10.14
N PRO A 57 9.88 25.19 11.33
CA PRO A 57 9.31 24.39 12.41
C PRO A 57 8.02 23.64 12.01
N ALA A 58 7.25 24.14 11.04
CA ALA A 58 6.06 23.45 10.54
C ALA A 58 6.39 22.11 9.86
N MET A 59 7.62 21.93 9.37
CA MET A 59 8.09 20.66 8.80
C MET A 59 8.23 19.55 9.85
N ILE A 60 8.23 19.88 11.16
CA ILE A 60 8.14 18.89 12.24
C ILE A 60 6.86 18.06 12.10
N LEU A 61 5.74 18.69 11.76
CA LEU A 61 4.46 18.00 11.65
C LEU A 61 4.45 17.06 10.44
N VAL A 62 5.03 17.49 9.32
CA VAL A 62 5.22 16.66 8.12
C VAL A 62 6.12 15.46 8.44
N ALA A 63 7.24 15.69 9.13
CA ALA A 63 8.17 14.66 9.57
C ALA A 63 7.51 13.60 10.47
N ILE A 64 6.74 14.03 11.48
CA ILE A 64 6.01 13.13 12.38
C ILE A 64 4.99 12.31 11.58
N PHE A 65 4.23 12.97 10.69
CA PHE A 65 3.26 12.30 9.83
C PHE A 65 3.93 11.25 8.94
N GLU A 66 5.06 11.58 8.32
CA GLU A 66 5.82 10.66 7.46
C GLU A 66 6.30 9.45 8.26
N VAL A 67 6.92 9.65 9.42
CA VAL A 67 7.41 8.56 10.29
C VAL A 67 6.28 7.64 10.76
N VAL A 68 5.16 8.20 11.23
CA VAL A 68 4.00 7.42 11.67
C VAL A 68 3.41 6.63 10.51
N SER A 69 3.31 7.25 9.33
CA SER A 69 2.79 6.60 8.12
C SER A 69 3.70 5.47 7.67
N ILE A 70 5.02 5.66 7.73
CA ILE A 70 6.02 4.62 7.44
C ILE A 70 5.85 3.42 8.35
N ILE A 71 5.75 3.63 9.66
CA ILE A 71 5.58 2.55 10.64
C ILE A 71 4.28 1.80 10.38
N THR A 72 3.21 2.54 10.06
CA THR A 72 1.89 1.97 9.74
C THR A 72 1.94 1.14 8.46
N LEU A 73 2.57 1.65 7.39
CA LEU A 73 2.76 0.92 6.14
C LEU A 73 3.58 -0.35 6.34
N PHE A 74 4.65 -0.27 7.11
CA PHE A 74 5.50 -1.41 7.42
C PHE A 74 4.74 -2.47 8.22
N TYR A 75 3.95 -2.06 9.21
CA TYR A 75 3.09 -2.96 9.98
C TYR A 75 2.04 -3.65 9.10
N LEU A 76 1.36 -2.91 8.23
CA LEU A 76 0.38 -3.46 7.28
C LEU A 76 1.04 -4.43 6.30
N LEU A 77 2.26 -4.10 5.84
CA LEU A 77 3.03 -4.95 4.94
C LEU A 77 3.37 -6.30 5.59
N ILE A 78 3.95 -6.29 6.79
CA ILE A 78 4.29 -7.51 7.52
C ILE A 78 3.04 -8.33 7.83
N SER A 79 2.00 -7.66 8.33
CA SER A 79 0.71 -8.30 8.65
C SER A 79 0.11 -8.97 7.41
N SER A 80 0.20 -8.34 6.23
CA SER A 80 -0.28 -8.92 4.98
C SER A 80 0.46 -10.20 4.60
N ILE A 81 1.79 -10.22 4.75
CA ILE A 81 2.62 -11.41 4.47
C ILE A 81 2.26 -12.54 5.44
N ILE A 82 2.15 -12.24 6.73
CA ILE A 82 1.81 -13.24 7.75
C ILE A 82 0.44 -13.86 7.48
N PHE A 83 -0.58 -13.03 7.24
CA PHE A 83 -1.93 -13.53 6.98
C PHE A 83 -2.05 -14.23 5.63
N PHE A 84 -1.26 -13.82 4.65
CA PHE A 84 -1.14 -14.52 3.38
C PHE A 84 -0.69 -15.97 3.58
N PHE A 85 0.43 -16.19 4.28
CA PHE A 85 0.95 -17.53 4.53
C PHE A 85 0.09 -18.35 5.49
N LYS A 86 -0.54 -17.71 6.48
CA LYS A 86 -1.49 -18.37 7.39
C LYS A 86 -2.85 -18.64 6.76
N LYS A 87 -3.09 -18.21 5.52
CA LYS A 87 -4.37 -18.31 4.80
C LYS A 87 -5.57 -17.78 5.60
N LYS A 88 -5.35 -16.66 6.29
CA LYS A 88 -6.31 -16.02 7.18
C LYS A 88 -7.27 -15.09 6.42
N VAL A 89 -8.55 -15.07 6.78
CA VAL A 89 -9.58 -14.19 6.18
C VAL A 89 -9.17 -12.72 6.30
N GLU A 90 -8.45 -12.38 7.38
CA GLU A 90 -7.92 -11.06 7.69
C GLU A 90 -6.93 -10.55 6.63
N PHE A 91 -6.33 -11.43 5.81
CA PHE A 91 -5.45 -11.03 4.70
C PHE A 91 -6.12 -9.99 3.80
N GLN A 92 -7.37 -10.22 3.42
CA GLN A 92 -8.11 -9.32 2.53
C GLN A 92 -8.26 -7.93 3.15
N LYS A 93 -8.62 -7.88 4.43
CA LYS A 93 -8.80 -6.63 5.16
C LYS A 93 -7.49 -5.86 5.24
N VAL A 94 -6.39 -6.54 5.60
CA VAL A 94 -5.07 -5.90 5.70
C VAL A 94 -4.56 -5.42 4.35
N MET A 95 -4.78 -6.18 3.28
CA MET A 95 -4.38 -5.76 1.92
C MET A 95 -5.16 -4.55 1.42
N VAL A 96 -6.48 -4.51 1.67
CA VAL A 96 -7.29 -3.34 1.33
C VAL A 96 -6.84 -2.13 2.14
N SER A 97 -6.59 -2.29 3.44
CA SER A 97 -6.02 -1.24 4.27
C SER A 97 -4.65 -0.78 3.78
N LEU A 98 -3.76 -1.69 3.37
CA LEU A 98 -2.44 -1.35 2.84
C LEU A 98 -2.55 -0.51 1.56
N LEU A 99 -3.35 -0.95 0.59
CA LEU A 99 -3.53 -0.27 -0.69
C LEU A 99 -4.18 1.11 -0.50
N GLY A 100 -5.25 1.17 0.31
CA GLY A 100 -5.95 2.40 0.63
C GLY A 100 -5.07 3.38 1.39
N PHE A 101 -4.42 2.92 2.45
CA PHE A 101 -3.54 3.75 3.28
C PHE A 101 -2.33 4.26 2.49
N TYR A 102 -1.69 3.43 1.66
CA TYR A 102 -0.58 3.87 0.82
C TYR A 102 -1.00 4.96 -0.17
N SER A 103 -2.15 4.78 -0.83
CA SER A 103 -2.66 5.76 -1.78
C SER A 103 -3.00 7.08 -1.10
N LEU A 104 -3.65 7.01 0.07
CA LEU A 104 -4.00 8.18 0.87
C LEU A 104 -2.75 8.89 1.43
N PHE A 105 -1.79 8.12 1.92
CA PHE A 105 -0.50 8.62 2.42
C PHE A 105 0.19 9.46 1.35
N LEU A 106 0.36 8.94 0.13
CA LEU A 106 1.00 9.70 -0.95
C LEU A 106 0.26 11.01 -1.24
N ILE A 107 -1.07 10.98 -1.27
CA ILE A 107 -1.86 12.21 -1.51
C ILE A 107 -1.61 13.22 -0.40
N VAL A 108 -1.76 12.82 0.86
CA VAL A 108 -1.60 13.72 2.01
C VAL A 108 -0.17 14.25 2.10
N ASP A 109 0.83 13.39 1.92
CA ASP A 109 2.24 13.77 1.93
C ASP A 109 2.58 14.78 0.83
N TYR A 110 2.07 14.58 -0.39
CA TYR A 110 2.17 15.55 -1.47
C TYR A 110 1.57 16.92 -1.10
N PHE A 111 0.38 16.93 -0.51
CA PHE A 111 -0.27 18.18 -0.10
C PHE A 111 0.49 18.87 1.03
N LEU A 112 0.94 18.13 2.04
CA LEU A 112 1.69 18.67 3.18
C LEU A 112 3.04 19.23 2.73
N CYS A 113 3.77 18.52 1.88
CA CYS A 113 5.03 19.01 1.33
C CYS A 113 4.80 20.28 0.52
N ASN A 114 3.79 20.34 -0.35
CA ASN A 114 3.50 21.56 -1.11
C ASN A 114 3.06 22.74 -0.24
N LEU A 115 2.36 22.48 0.86
CA LEU A 115 1.91 23.52 1.78
C LEU A 115 3.07 24.13 2.59
N PHE A 116 4.08 23.32 2.96
CA PHE A 116 5.12 23.74 3.91
C PHE A 116 6.52 23.90 3.32
N ALA A 117 6.80 23.37 2.11
CA ALA A 117 8.14 23.37 1.53
C ALA A 117 8.64 24.73 1.01
N ASN A 118 7.77 25.73 0.85
CA ASN A 118 8.12 27.08 0.38
C ASN A 118 9.12 27.08 -0.79
N TYR A 119 8.76 26.42 -1.90
CA TYR A 119 9.65 26.31 -3.06
C TYR A 119 10.08 27.69 -3.58
N ALA A 120 11.37 27.83 -3.88
CA ALA A 120 11.94 29.09 -4.36
C ALA A 120 11.37 29.53 -5.71
N THR A 121 11.01 28.58 -6.58
CA THR A 121 10.35 28.84 -7.87
C THR A 121 9.33 27.74 -8.23
N PRO A 122 8.34 28.04 -9.10
CA PRO A 122 7.42 27.03 -9.62
C PRO A 122 8.11 25.89 -10.39
N GLU A 123 9.20 26.17 -11.09
CA GLU A 123 9.96 25.14 -11.83
C GLU A 123 10.64 24.13 -10.89
N ILE A 124 11.16 24.60 -9.75
CA ILE A 124 11.71 23.74 -8.72
C ILE A 124 10.59 22.87 -8.14
N ALA A 125 9.45 23.48 -7.78
CA ALA A 125 8.28 22.74 -7.29
C ALA A 125 7.87 21.65 -8.29
N GLU A 126 7.78 21.97 -9.57
CA GLU A 126 7.36 21.05 -10.62
C GLU A 126 8.36 19.89 -10.81
N THR A 127 9.66 20.15 -10.69
CA THR A 127 10.71 19.13 -10.78
C THR A 127 10.57 18.07 -9.69
N PHE A 128 10.20 18.46 -8.47
CA PHE A 128 9.94 17.52 -7.36
C PHE A 128 8.56 16.87 -7.44
N ASN A 129 7.54 17.63 -7.85
CA ASN A 129 6.15 17.20 -7.85
C ASN A 129 5.79 16.26 -9.00
N ALA A 130 6.34 16.46 -10.20
CA ALA A 130 6.02 15.64 -11.37
C ALA A 130 6.25 14.13 -11.18
N PRO A 131 7.42 13.66 -10.71
CA PRO A 131 7.62 12.23 -10.44
C PRO A 131 6.69 11.73 -9.34
N TYR A 132 6.44 12.54 -8.31
CA TYR A 132 5.59 12.17 -7.18
C TYR A 132 4.11 11.98 -7.61
N ARG A 133 3.57 12.90 -8.44
CA ARG A 133 2.22 12.76 -9.03
C ARG A 133 2.09 11.50 -9.86
N LYS A 134 3.13 11.11 -10.62
CA LYS A 134 3.12 9.86 -11.38
C LYS A 134 2.97 8.64 -10.47
N VAL A 135 3.63 8.65 -9.30
CA VAL A 135 3.49 7.58 -8.29
C VAL A 135 2.07 7.56 -7.70
N ILE A 136 1.50 8.73 -7.38
CA ILE A 136 0.10 8.84 -6.92
C ILE A 136 -0.88 8.25 -7.95
N TYR A 137 -0.79 8.67 -9.22
CA TYR A 137 -1.70 8.15 -10.26
C TYR A 137 -1.58 6.63 -10.40
N ARG A 138 -0.35 6.11 -10.38
CA ARG A 138 -0.12 4.67 -10.45
C ARG A 138 -0.69 3.94 -9.23
N SER A 139 -0.50 4.47 -8.02
CA SER A 139 -1.02 3.83 -6.80
C SER A 139 -2.55 3.82 -6.80
N LEU A 140 -3.19 4.90 -7.23
CA LEU A 140 -4.64 4.99 -7.35
C LEU A 140 -5.20 3.99 -8.36
N ILE A 141 -4.59 3.86 -9.54
CA ILE A 141 -5.01 2.87 -10.55
C ILE A 141 -4.87 1.45 -10.00
N ILE A 142 -3.74 1.13 -9.38
CA ILE A 142 -3.49 -0.20 -8.80
C ILE A 142 -4.52 -0.51 -7.71
N SER A 143 -4.76 0.44 -6.80
CA SER A 143 -5.74 0.31 -5.72
C SER A 143 -7.17 0.16 -6.25
N ALA A 144 -7.56 0.94 -7.26
CA ALA A 144 -8.88 0.88 -7.88
C ALA A 144 -9.14 -0.46 -8.58
N ILE A 145 -8.10 -1.16 -9.06
CA ILE A 145 -8.22 -2.49 -9.66
C ILE A 145 -8.19 -3.59 -8.59
N LEU A 146 -7.22 -3.52 -7.67
CA LEU A 146 -6.97 -4.59 -6.70
C LEU A 146 -7.98 -4.63 -5.56
N ILE A 147 -8.46 -3.49 -5.07
CA ILE A 147 -9.41 -3.46 -3.95
C ILE A 147 -10.73 -4.17 -4.33
N PRO A 148 -11.39 -3.85 -5.46
CA PRO A 148 -12.59 -4.59 -5.87
C PRO A 148 -12.31 -6.08 -6.11
N TYR A 149 -11.15 -6.41 -6.71
CA TYR A 149 -10.75 -7.80 -6.92
C TYR A 149 -10.65 -8.57 -5.59
N LEU A 150 -10.00 -7.99 -4.57
CA LEU A 150 -9.86 -8.61 -3.25
C LEU A 150 -11.21 -8.79 -2.54
N LEU A 151 -12.13 -7.85 -2.69
CA LEU A 151 -13.43 -7.85 -2.00
C LEU A 151 -14.50 -8.69 -2.69
N VAL A 152 -14.52 -8.75 -4.02
CA VAL A 152 -15.59 -9.39 -4.80
C VAL A 152 -15.21 -10.79 -5.28
N SER A 153 -13.91 -11.04 -5.54
CA SER A 153 -13.48 -12.30 -6.15
C SER A 153 -13.78 -13.49 -5.24
N LYS A 154 -14.67 -14.37 -5.72
CA LYS A 154 -14.94 -15.68 -5.13
C LYS A 154 -13.64 -16.48 -4.95
N ARG A 155 -12.66 -16.32 -5.84
CA ARG A 155 -11.37 -17.03 -5.78
C ARG A 155 -10.51 -16.60 -4.60
N VAL A 156 -10.42 -15.29 -4.37
CA VAL A 156 -9.67 -14.74 -3.23
C VAL A 156 -10.34 -15.18 -1.94
N LYS A 157 -11.68 -15.08 -1.86
CA LYS A 157 -12.44 -15.63 -0.72
C LYS A 157 -12.12 -17.12 -0.52
N GLY A 158 -12.29 -17.94 -1.54
CA GLY A 158 -11.97 -19.38 -1.53
C GLY A 158 -10.58 -19.76 -1.00
N THR A 159 -9.58 -18.87 -1.15
CA THR A 159 -8.20 -19.13 -0.71
C THR A 159 -7.98 -18.92 0.79
N PHE A 160 -8.78 -18.05 1.42
CA PHE A 160 -8.56 -17.54 2.77
C PHE A 160 -9.67 -17.91 3.78
N ILE A 161 -10.60 -18.83 3.46
CA ILE A 161 -11.73 -19.25 4.34
C ILE A 161 -11.30 -20.22 5.48
N LYS A 162 -10.00 -20.40 5.76
CA LYS A 162 -9.54 -21.34 6.80
C LYS A 162 -9.61 -20.80 8.23
#